data_AF-A0A3N5HZ45-F1
#
_entry.id   AF-A0A3N5HZ45-F1
#
_cell.length_a   1.000
_cell.length_b   1.000
_cell.length_c   1.000
_cell.angle_alpha   90.00
_cell.angle_beta   90.00
_cell.angle_gamma   90.00
#
_symmetry.space_group_name_H-M   'P 1'
#
loop_
_entity.id
_entity.type
_entity.pdbx_description
1 polymer ?
#
loop_
_entity_poly.entity_id
_entity_poly.type
_entity_poly.pdbx_seq_one_letter_code
_entity_poly.pdbx_strand_id
1 'polypeptide(L)'
;MKPLEKYTFGVGDRFAHQASAQLDAFIQARRQGWEVVPVWNKSNREHLTVDSQPPSVLAAAQAAVKAADWRHGFHIDADHIGIATVEPFLACSDFFTLDVADSIGKPAPARELDAFVTQHRSLI
;
A
#
# COMPACT_ATOMS: atom_id res chain seq x y z
N MET A 1 6.90 -13.04 -2.43
CA MET A 1 5.78 -12.11 -2.62
C MET A 1 4.63 -12.64 -1.77
N LYS A 2 4.04 -11.84 -0.88
CA LYS A 2 2.86 -12.29 -0.14
C LYS A 2 1.65 -12.35 -1.10
N PRO A 3 0.84 -13.42 -1.06
CA PRO A 3 -0.39 -13.46 -1.85
C PRO A 3 -1.37 -12.40 -1.34
N LEU A 4 -2.09 -11.75 -2.25
CA LEU A 4 -3.15 -10.80 -1.93
C LEU A 4 -4.49 -11.53 -1.82
N GLU A 5 -5.28 -11.21 -0.80
CA GLU A 5 -6.65 -11.67 -0.67
C GLU A 5 -7.55 -11.10 -1.77
N LYS A 6 -8.64 -11.82 -2.06
CA LYS A 6 -9.61 -11.43 -3.08
C LYS A 6 -10.25 -10.05 -2.81
N TYR A 7 -10.54 -9.77 -1.54
CA TYR A 7 -11.12 -8.50 -1.11
C TYR A 7 -10.26 -7.90 -0.02
N THR A 8 -9.88 -6.65 -0.24
CA THR A 8 -9.10 -5.85 0.70
C THR A 8 -9.80 -4.50 0.90
N PHE A 9 -9.56 -3.84 2.03
CA PHE A 9 -10.11 -2.51 2.29
C PHE A 9 -9.03 -1.62 2.91
N GLY A 10 -8.78 -0.47 2.27
CA GLY A 10 -7.82 0.53 2.74
C GLY A 10 -8.31 1.22 4.01
N VAL A 11 -7.49 1.21 5.07
CA VAL A 11 -7.78 1.82 6.36
C VAL A 11 -6.63 2.73 6.78
N GLY A 12 -6.75 4.01 6.44
CA GLY A 12 -5.76 5.01 6.81
C GLY A 12 -5.73 5.25 8.31
N ASP A 13 -4.54 5.22 8.92
CA ASP A 13 -4.33 5.56 10.33
C ASP A 13 -3.21 6.61 10.44
N ARG A 14 -3.58 7.87 10.24
CA ARG A 14 -2.62 8.97 10.23
C ARG A 14 -1.87 9.12 11.55
N PHE A 15 -2.48 8.75 12.68
CA PHE A 15 -1.91 8.99 14.00
C PHE A 15 -1.46 7.71 14.73
N ALA A 16 -1.56 6.54 14.10
CA ALA A 16 -1.23 5.24 14.71
C ALA A 16 -2.01 4.94 16.01
N HIS A 17 -3.27 5.37 16.06
CA HIS A 17 -4.15 5.19 17.22
C HIS A 17 -5.45 4.42 16.91
N GLN A 18 -5.66 4.04 15.65
CA GLN A 18 -6.93 3.50 15.17
C GLN A 18 -6.85 2.03 14.78
N ALA A 19 -5.65 1.46 14.62
CA ALA A 19 -5.44 0.09 14.16
C ALA A 19 -6.32 -0.96 14.86
N SER A 20 -6.44 -0.94 16.20
CA SER A 20 -7.31 -1.89 16.93
C SER A 20 -8.79 -1.73 16.59
N ALA A 21 -9.31 -0.49 16.63
CA ALA A 21 -10.72 -0.22 16.33
C ALA A 21 -11.04 -0.51 14.85
N GLN A 22 -10.11 -0.25 13.94
CA GLN A 22 -10.23 -0.61 12.53
C GLN A 22 -10.29 -2.13 12.38
N LEU A 23 -9.38 -2.88 13.02
CA LEU A 23 -9.36 -4.35 12.99
C LEU A 23 -10.67 -4.96 13.54
N ASP A 24 -11.24 -4.38 14.59
CA ASP A 24 -12.53 -4.81 15.14
C ASP A 24 -13.66 -4.77 14.09
N ALA A 25 -13.63 -3.81 13.15
CA ALA A 25 -14.60 -3.76 12.05
C ALA A 25 -14.45 -4.96 11.09
N PHE A 26 -13.22 -5.41 10.81
CA PHE A 26 -12.97 -6.61 9.98
C PHE A 26 -13.38 -7.89 10.69
N ILE A 27 -13.17 -7.97 12.00
CA ILE A 27 -13.68 -9.08 12.83
C ILE A 27 -15.21 -9.15 12.73
N GLN A 28 -15.90 -8.01 12.82
CA GLN A 28 -17.35 -7.95 12.67
C GLN A 28 -17.82 -8.31 11.27
N ALA A 29 -17.16 -7.82 10.22
CA ALA A 29 -17.47 -8.19 8.83
C ALA A 29 -17.34 -9.71 8.63
N ARG A 30 -16.31 -10.32 9.22
CA ARG A 30 -16.08 -11.77 9.16
C ARG A 30 -17.13 -12.59 9.90
N ARG A 31 -17.63 -12.10 11.04
CA ARG A 31 -18.78 -12.70 11.73
C ARG A 31 -20.06 -12.68 10.89
N GLN A 32 -20.17 -11.77 9.93
CA GLN A 32 -21.28 -11.69 8.97
C GLN A 32 -21.00 -12.49 7.69
N GLY A 33 -19.88 -13.22 7.61
CA GLY A 33 -19.52 -14.05 6.46
C GLY A 33 -18.71 -13.36 5.38
N TRP A 34 -18.25 -12.12 5.59
CA TRP A 34 -17.40 -11.41 4.64
C TRP A 34 -15.92 -11.69 4.88
N GLU A 35 -15.22 -12.11 3.83
CA GLU A 35 -13.78 -12.29 3.85
C GLU A 35 -13.08 -11.08 3.21
N VAL A 36 -12.89 -10.04 4.01
CA VAL A 36 -12.16 -8.82 3.63
C VAL A 36 -11.03 -8.58 4.65
N VAL A 37 -9.86 -8.15 4.19
CA VAL A 37 -8.69 -7.90 5.06
C VAL A 37 -8.29 -6.42 5.06
N PRO A 38 -7.71 -5.91 6.17
CA PRO A 38 -7.24 -4.53 6.24
C PRO A 38 -5.97 -4.31 5.42
N VAL A 39 -5.92 -3.18 4.72
CA VAL A 39 -4.69 -2.60 4.20
C VAL A 39 -4.46 -1.27 4.91
N TRP A 40 -3.54 -1.24 5.86
CA TRP A 40 -3.19 0.02 6.52
C TRP A 40 -2.33 0.85 5.58
N ASN A 41 -2.88 1.98 5.11
CA ASN A 41 -2.22 2.86 4.16
C ASN A 41 -1.84 4.19 4.80
N LYS A 42 -0.69 4.74 4.40
CA LYS A 42 -0.28 6.10 4.74
C LYS A 42 0.72 6.62 3.72
N SER A 43 0.47 7.81 3.20
CA SER A 43 1.34 8.42 2.19
C SER A 43 2.59 9.07 2.79
N ASN A 44 3.64 9.26 1.99
CA ASN A 44 4.83 10.00 2.40
C ASN A 44 4.48 11.44 2.88
N ARG A 45 3.52 12.10 2.21
CA ARG A 45 3.03 13.42 2.61
C ARG A 45 2.43 13.41 4.01
N GLU A 46 1.65 12.39 4.34
CA GLU A 46 1.05 12.25 5.67
C GLU A 46 2.11 11.97 6.73
N HIS A 47 3.12 11.15 6.43
CA HIS A 47 4.24 10.92 7.33
C HIS A 47 4.95 12.23 7.71
N LEU A 48 5.27 13.06 6.71
CA LEU A 48 5.88 14.38 6.92
C LEU A 48 4.96 15.34 7.69
N THR A 49 3.65 15.30 7.43
CA THR A 49 2.68 16.21 8.06
C THR A 49 2.58 16.02 9.57
N VAL A 50 2.68 14.77 10.04
CA VAL A 50 2.52 14.43 11.46
C VAL A 50 3.82 13.97 12.12
N ASP A 51 4.96 14.24 11.48
CA ASP A 51 6.30 13.88 11.94
C ASP A 51 6.42 12.42 12.41
N SER A 52 6.09 11.50 11.49
CA SER A 52 6.10 10.06 11.75
C SER A 52 6.90 9.34 10.67
N GLN A 53 7.29 8.09 10.92
CA GLN A 53 8.12 7.31 10.01
C GLN A 53 7.36 6.10 9.46
N PRO A 54 7.59 5.65 8.21
CA PRO A 54 6.87 4.53 7.59
C PRO A 54 6.75 3.25 8.46
N PRO A 55 7.81 2.82 9.21
CA PRO A 55 7.71 1.65 10.07
C PRO A 55 6.66 1.76 11.19
N SER A 56 6.20 2.96 11.54
CA SER A 56 5.19 3.14 12.60
C SER A 56 3.85 2.51 12.24
N VAL A 57 3.49 2.48 10.95
CA VAL A 57 2.23 1.89 10.48
C VAL A 57 2.25 0.37 10.68
N LEU A 58 3.35 -0.28 10.29
CA LEU A 58 3.55 -1.71 10.51
C LEU A 58 3.53 -2.05 12.00
N ALA A 59 4.20 -1.26 12.84
CA ALA A 59 4.23 -1.48 14.28
C ALA A 59 2.82 -1.42 14.91
N ALA A 60 2.00 -0.43 14.51
CA ALA A 60 0.62 -0.30 14.98
C ALA A 60 -0.26 -1.47 14.52
N ALA A 61 -0.17 -1.85 13.25
CA ALA A 61 -0.90 -2.98 12.69
C ALA A 61 -0.53 -4.30 13.39
N GLN A 62 0.76 -4.58 13.57
CA GLN A 62 1.24 -5.78 14.27
C GLN A 62 0.78 -5.82 15.73
N ALA A 63 0.78 -4.69 16.43
CA ALA A 63 0.27 -4.60 17.79
C ALA A 63 -1.23 -4.94 17.85
N ALA A 64 -2.04 -4.38 16.94
CA ALA A 64 -3.47 -4.65 16.86
C ALA A 64 -3.77 -6.13 16.52
N VAL A 65 -3.10 -6.66 15.49
CA VAL A 65 -3.25 -8.06 15.05
C VAL A 65 -2.89 -9.03 16.18
N LYS A 66 -1.79 -8.78 16.89
CA LYS A 66 -1.37 -9.59 18.04
C LYS A 66 -2.37 -9.51 19.18
N ALA A 67 -2.86 -8.31 19.51
CA ALA A 67 -3.80 -8.11 20.61
C ALA A 67 -5.15 -8.80 20.38
N ALA A 68 -5.60 -8.88 19.12
CA ALA A 68 -6.88 -9.47 18.74
C ALA A 68 -6.80 -10.98 18.41
N ASP A 69 -5.62 -11.61 18.48
CA ASP A 69 -5.36 -12.95 17.92
C ASP A 69 -5.87 -13.10 16.48
N TRP A 70 -5.64 -12.07 15.66
CA TRP A 70 -6.05 -12.08 14.26
C TRP A 70 -5.14 -12.98 13.43
N ARG A 71 -5.72 -14.01 12.81
CA ARG A 71 -4.98 -15.06 12.06
C ARG A 71 -5.14 -14.99 10.54
N HIS A 72 -5.80 -13.95 10.04
CA HIS A 72 -5.97 -13.73 8.60
C HIS A 72 -4.96 -12.69 8.11
N GLY A 73 -4.92 -12.47 6.79
CA GLY A 73 -4.01 -11.49 6.21
C GLY A 73 -4.28 -10.06 6.67
N PHE A 74 -3.27 -9.23 6.44
CA PHE A 74 -3.30 -7.78 6.47
C PHE A 74 -2.11 -7.27 5.65
N HIS A 75 -2.21 -6.03 5.20
CA HIS A 75 -1.20 -5.39 4.37
C HIS A 75 -0.83 -4.01 4.88
N ILE A 76 0.38 -3.57 4.52
CA ILE A 76 0.85 -2.20 4.75
C ILE A 76 1.12 -1.57 3.39
N ASP A 77 0.35 -0.52 3.08
CA ASP A 77 0.45 0.19 1.80
C ASP A 77 1.28 1.46 1.91
N ALA A 78 2.33 1.51 1.08
CA ALA A 78 3.04 2.73 0.73
C ALA A 78 2.19 3.55 -0.25
N ASP A 79 1.31 4.36 0.31
CA ASP A 79 0.31 5.09 -0.48
C ASP A 79 0.91 6.28 -1.25
N HIS A 80 0.43 6.52 -2.46
CA HIS A 80 0.86 7.60 -3.36
C HIS A 80 2.40 7.76 -3.44
N ILE A 81 3.09 6.68 -3.80
CA ILE A 81 4.56 6.63 -3.80
C ILE A 81 5.14 6.75 -5.21
N GLY A 82 6.27 7.45 -5.31
CA GLY A 82 7.09 7.52 -6.53
C GLY A 82 8.53 7.11 -6.26
N ILE A 83 9.37 7.12 -7.30
CA ILE A 83 10.78 6.69 -7.20
C ILE A 83 11.58 7.50 -6.17
N ALA A 84 11.22 8.78 -5.97
CA ALA A 84 11.88 9.65 -5.00
C ALA A 84 11.49 9.37 -3.54
N THR A 85 10.37 8.68 -3.31
CA THR A 85 9.79 8.53 -1.96
C THR A 85 9.67 7.08 -1.50
N VAL A 86 9.90 6.09 -2.37
CA VAL A 86 9.64 4.67 -2.07
C VAL A 86 10.66 4.03 -1.14
N GLU A 87 11.92 4.47 -1.17
CA GLU A 87 13.02 3.83 -0.43
C GLU A 87 12.71 3.56 1.06
N PRO A 88 12.18 4.52 1.84
CA PRO A 88 11.89 4.30 3.26
C PRO A 88 10.77 3.28 3.55
N PHE A 89 9.96 2.92 2.54
CA PHE A 89 8.82 2.03 2.69
C PHE A 89 9.17 0.56 2.36
N LEU A 90 10.27 0.32 1.63
CA LEU A 90 10.63 -1.02 1.13
C LEU A 90 10.75 -2.08 2.23
N ALA A 91 11.14 -1.67 3.45
CA ALA A 91 11.33 -2.58 4.57
C ALA A 91 10.03 -2.87 5.37
N CYS A 92 9.00 -2.02 5.26
CA CYS A 92 7.80 -2.11 6.10
C CYS A 92 6.49 -2.31 5.32
N SER A 93 6.49 -2.05 4.01
CA SER A 93 5.32 -2.17 3.14
C SER A 93 5.38 -3.41 2.26
N ASP A 94 4.23 -4.04 2.05
CA ASP A 94 4.03 -5.16 1.12
C ASP A 94 2.95 -4.88 0.07
N PHE A 95 2.38 -3.69 0.10
CA PHE A 95 1.46 -3.12 -0.87
C PHE A 95 2.00 -1.74 -1.29
N PHE A 96 1.95 -1.43 -2.58
CA PHE A 96 2.52 -0.20 -3.12
C PHE A 96 1.59 0.45 -4.13
N THR A 97 1.03 1.60 -3.77
CA THR A 97 0.24 2.44 -4.68
C THR A 97 1.17 3.41 -5.40
N LEU A 98 1.59 3.03 -6.62
CA LEU A 98 2.47 3.86 -7.45
C LEU A 98 1.72 5.05 -8.04
N ASP A 99 2.13 6.26 -7.67
CA ASP A 99 1.58 7.49 -8.25
C ASP A 99 2.29 7.84 -9.56
N VAL A 100 1.51 7.83 -10.65
CA VAL A 100 2.00 8.14 -12.00
C VAL A 100 1.49 9.48 -12.52
N ALA A 101 0.82 10.29 -11.68
CA ALA A 101 0.20 11.55 -12.10
C ALA A 101 1.22 12.49 -12.77
N ASP A 102 2.43 12.56 -12.21
CA ASP A 102 3.51 13.38 -12.76
C ASP A 102 4.02 12.88 -14.12
N SER A 103 3.70 11.66 -14.54
CA SER A 103 4.10 11.10 -15.84
C SER A 103 3.04 11.27 -16.92
N ILE A 104 1.82 11.68 -16.57
CA ILE A 104 0.72 11.80 -17.52
C ILE A 104 0.98 12.95 -18.50
N GLY A 105 0.74 12.70 -19.79
CA GLY A 105 0.88 13.70 -20.86
C GLY A 105 2.32 14.06 -21.22
N LYS A 106 3.31 13.38 -20.66
CA LYS A 106 4.73 13.58 -20.98
C LYS A 106 5.17 12.55 -22.03
N PRO A 107 5.63 12.95 -23.22
CA PRO A 107 6.12 12.01 -24.22
C PRO A 107 7.38 11.32 -23.69
N ALA A 108 7.50 10.01 -23.96
CA ALA A 108 8.76 9.31 -23.74
C ALA A 108 9.83 9.86 -24.70
N PRO A 109 11.12 9.77 -24.35
CA PRO A 109 12.20 10.15 -25.25
C PRO A 109 12.10 9.41 -26.59
N ALA A 110 12.26 10.12 -27.72
CA ALA A 110 12.10 9.53 -29.06
C ALA A 110 12.95 8.26 -29.25
N ARG A 111 14.19 8.26 -28.75
CA ARG A 111 15.10 7.09 -28.78
C ARG A 111 14.50 5.84 -28.11
N GLU A 112 13.71 6.02 -27.04
CA GLU A 112 13.11 4.91 -26.28
C GLU A 112 11.87 4.39 -27.01
N LEU A 113 11.10 5.28 -27.64
CA LEU A 113 10.00 4.91 -28.53
C LEU A 113 10.50 4.09 -29.73
N ASP A 114 11.57 4.56 -30.40
CA ASP A 114 12.16 3.87 -31.55
C ASP A 114 12.70 2.48 -31.16
N ALA A 115 13.37 2.40 -30.00
CA ALA A 115 13.88 1.14 -29.46
C ALA A 115 12.74 0.16 -29.16
N PHE A 116 11.66 0.63 -28.52
CA PHE A 116 10.48 -0.17 -28.21
C PHE A 116 9.81 -0.71 -29.50
N VAL A 117 9.57 0.16 -30.49
CA VAL A 117 8.96 -0.23 -31.78
C VAL A 117 9.83 -1.25 -32.51
N THR A 118 11.16 -1.04 -32.52
CA THR A 118 12.11 -1.97 -33.15
C THR A 118 12.09 -3.33 -32.47
N GLN A 119 12.12 -3.37 -31.13
CA GLN A 119 12.10 -4.59 -30.35
C GLN A 119 10.81 -5.40 -30.56
N HIS A 120 9.68 -4.71 -30.75
CA HIS A 120 8.35 -5.33 -30.89
C HIS A 120 7.82 -5.34 -32.31
N ARG A 121 8.70 -5.25 -33.31
CA ARG A 121 8.33 -5.18 -34.73
C ARG A 121 7.49 -6.36 -35.21
N SER A 122 7.58 -7.52 -34.55
CA SER A 122 6.76 -8.70 -34.87
C SER A 122 5.30 -8.60 -34.42
N LEU A 123 4.92 -7.59 -33.64
CA LEU A 123 3.56 -7.35 -33.14
C LEU A 123 2.79 -6.31 -33.98
N ILE A 124 3.43 -5.74 -35.01
CA ILE A 124 2.92 -4.65 -35.85
C ILE A 124 2.90 -5.12 -37.31
#